data_AF-A0A453M359-F1
#
_entry.id   AF-A0A453M359-F1
#
_cell.length_a   1.000
_cell.length_b   1.000
_cell.length_c   1.000
_cell.angle_alpha   90.00
_cell.angle_beta   90.00
_cell.angle_gamma   90.00
#
_symmetry.space_group_name_H-M   'P 1'
#
loop_
_entity.id
_entity.type
_entity.pdbx_description
1 polymer ?
#
loop_
_entity_poly.entity_id
_entity_poly.type
_entity_poly.pdbx_seq_one_letter_code
_entity_poly.pdbx_strand_id
1 'polypeptide(L)'
;KDAISKALRSRDAFLLHGPPGTGKTTTIIEIILQEVKRGAKILACAASNIAVDNIVERLSQYRTKLVRLGHPARLLPQVLDSALDAQVLRADNSSLAGDIRKEMKVLNSKLLKAKDRNTKRDIRKELKTLAKEERKRQQLAVADVIKNADVVLSTLTGASTKKLAGITFDLVIIDEAAQALEVACWIALLK
;
A
#
# COMPACT_ATOMS: atom_id res chain seq x y z
N LYS A 1 -28.09 5.57 4.12
CA LYS A 1 -28.64 4.26 3.68
C LYS A 1 -29.03 4.28 2.20
N ASP A 2 -29.87 5.21 1.73
CA ASP A 2 -30.23 5.31 0.30
C ASP A 2 -29.01 5.48 -0.64
N ALA A 3 -28.10 6.42 -0.33
CA ALA A 3 -26.89 6.62 -1.11
C ALA A 3 -26.01 5.36 -1.23
N ILE A 4 -25.92 4.56 -0.17
CA ILE A 4 -25.19 3.28 -0.17
C ILE A 4 -25.87 2.30 -1.12
N SER A 5 -27.19 2.12 -0.98
CA SER A 5 -27.97 1.24 -1.86
C SER A 5 -27.82 1.61 -3.34
N LYS A 6 -27.83 2.91 -3.65
CA LYS A 6 -27.61 3.41 -5.01
C LYS A 6 -26.19 3.12 -5.49
N ALA A 7 -25.17 3.41 -4.68
CA ALA A 7 -23.78 3.12 -5.01
C ALA A 7 -23.55 1.62 -5.31
N LEU A 8 -24.06 0.74 -4.45
CA LEU A 8 -23.94 -0.72 -4.57
C LEU A 8 -24.71 -1.32 -5.77
N ARG A 9 -25.55 -0.53 -6.46
CA ARG A 9 -26.32 -0.93 -7.65
C ARG A 9 -25.83 -0.26 -8.93
N SER A 10 -25.03 0.79 -8.82
CA SER A 10 -24.40 1.44 -9.96
C SER A 10 -23.41 0.49 -10.63
N ARG A 11 -23.43 0.43 -11.96
CA ARG A 11 -22.53 -0.43 -12.74
C ARG A 11 -21.25 0.28 -13.13
N ASP A 12 -21.37 1.52 -13.62
CA ASP A 12 -20.25 2.22 -14.25
C ASP A 12 -19.67 3.32 -13.35
N ALA A 13 -20.54 4.15 -12.78
CA ALA A 13 -20.12 5.26 -11.91
C ALA A 13 -21.21 5.65 -10.90
N PHE A 14 -20.77 6.21 -9.78
CA PHE A 14 -21.65 6.81 -8.77
C PHE A 14 -20.99 8.04 -8.17
N LEU A 15 -21.71 9.17 -8.16
CA LEU A 15 -21.26 10.40 -7.54
C LEU A 15 -21.92 10.58 -6.18
N LEU A 16 -21.13 10.45 -5.11
CA LEU A 16 -21.58 10.73 -3.76
C LEU A 16 -21.36 12.21 -3.43
N HIS A 17 -22.43 13.00 -3.49
CA HIS A 17 -22.41 14.39 -3.05
C HIS A 17 -22.97 14.53 -1.63
N GLY A 18 -22.30 15.33 -0.81
CA GLY A 18 -22.82 15.82 0.47
C GLY A 18 -22.08 17.08 0.92
N PRO A 19 -22.75 18.06 1.55
CA PRO A 19 -22.09 19.20 2.21
C PRO A 19 -21.07 18.79 3.31
N PRO A 20 -20.30 19.74 3.86
CA PRO A 20 -19.48 19.48 5.05
C PRO A 20 -20.31 18.91 6.20
N GLY A 21 -19.77 17.93 6.93
CA GLY A 21 -20.45 17.33 8.10
C GLY A 21 -21.53 16.28 7.79
N THR A 22 -21.90 16.01 6.53
CA THR A 22 -23.00 15.08 6.20
C THR A 22 -22.60 13.60 6.16
N GLY A 23 -21.45 13.23 6.72
CA GLY A 23 -21.02 11.83 6.79
C GLY A 23 -20.63 11.19 5.46
N LYS A 24 -20.11 11.95 4.49
CA LYS A 24 -19.60 11.41 3.20
C LYS A 24 -18.58 10.30 3.41
N THR A 25 -17.53 10.57 4.17
CA THR A 25 -16.50 9.56 4.46
C THR A 25 -17.10 8.37 5.20
N THR A 26 -18.05 8.55 6.12
CA THR A 26 -18.77 7.43 6.77
C THR A 26 -19.54 6.57 5.76
N THR A 27 -20.14 7.21 4.76
CA THR A 27 -20.83 6.52 3.67
C THR A 27 -19.85 5.77 2.77
N ILE A 28 -18.69 6.36 2.46
CA ILE A 28 -17.61 5.70 1.71
C ILE A 28 -17.12 4.45 2.45
N ILE A 29 -16.89 4.55 3.76
CA ILE A 29 -16.49 3.41 4.60
C ILE A 29 -17.50 2.28 4.51
N GLU A 30 -18.79 2.58 4.63
CA GLU A 30 -19.83 1.56 4.53
C GLU A 30 -19.89 0.92 3.13
N ILE A 31 -19.72 1.70 2.05
CA ILE A 31 -19.63 1.16 0.69
C ILE A 31 -18.45 0.20 0.57
N ILE A 32 -17.26 0.58 1.07
CA ILE A 32 -16.06 -0.25 1.07
C ILE A 32 -16.33 -1.58 1.80
N LEU A 33 -16.91 -1.53 3.00
CA LEU A 33 -17.19 -2.72 3.80
C LEU A 33 -18.17 -3.67 3.10
N GLN A 34 -19.21 -3.13 2.45
CA GLN A 34 -20.18 -3.94 1.72
C GLN A 34 -19.58 -4.59 0.46
N GLU A 35 -18.75 -3.86 -0.28
CA GLU A 35 -18.09 -4.40 -1.48
C GLU A 35 -16.99 -5.42 -1.14
N VAL A 36 -16.20 -5.18 -0.09
CA VAL A 36 -15.27 -6.19 0.43
C VAL A 36 -16.01 -7.47 0.84
N LYS A 37 -17.18 -7.34 1.49
CA LYS A 37 -18.02 -8.50 1.86
C LYS A 37 -18.54 -9.26 0.63
N ARG A 38 -18.67 -8.60 -0.52
CA ARG A 38 -19.00 -9.21 -1.82
C ARG A 38 -17.79 -9.83 -2.53
N GLY A 39 -16.59 -9.70 -1.94
CA GLY A 39 -15.34 -10.23 -2.48
C GLY A 39 -14.59 -9.27 -3.40
N ALA A 40 -15.00 -8.00 -3.47
CA ALA A 40 -14.34 -7.00 -4.32
C ALA A 40 -12.96 -6.60 -3.77
N LYS A 41 -11.98 -6.46 -4.67
CA LYS A 41 -10.72 -5.77 -4.39
C LYS A 41 -10.87 -4.29 -4.75
N ILE A 42 -10.58 -3.42 -3.79
CA ILE A 42 -10.88 -1.99 -3.88
C ILE A 42 -9.61 -1.15 -3.90
N LEU A 43 -9.55 -0.16 -4.79
CA LEU A 43 -8.58 0.93 -4.73
C LEU A 43 -9.27 2.19 -4.19
N ALA A 44 -8.93 2.60 -2.97
CA ALA A 44 -9.43 3.85 -2.38
C ALA A 44 -8.34 4.93 -2.48
N CYS A 45 -8.68 6.06 -3.10
CA CYS A 45 -7.80 7.18 -3.34
C CYS A 45 -8.34 8.49 -2.80
N ALA A 46 -7.45 9.45 -2.55
CA ALA A 46 -7.79 10.85 -2.35
C ALA A 46 -6.66 11.77 -2.83
N ALA A 47 -6.91 13.08 -2.90
CA ALA A 47 -5.90 14.06 -3.33
C ALA A 47 -4.78 14.27 -2.28
N SER A 48 -5.08 14.10 -0.98
CA SER A 48 -4.16 14.39 0.12
C SER A 48 -3.85 13.15 0.96
N ASN A 49 -2.69 13.11 1.64
CA ASN A 49 -2.38 12.00 2.56
C ASN A 49 -3.35 11.93 3.72
N ILE A 50 -3.76 13.08 4.27
CA ILE A 50 -4.67 13.16 5.41
C ILE A 50 -6.04 12.55 5.06
N ALA A 51 -6.58 12.84 3.89
CA ALA A 51 -7.84 12.25 3.45
C ALA A 51 -7.75 10.72 3.32
N VAL A 52 -6.66 10.20 2.77
CA VAL A 52 -6.44 8.74 2.69
C VAL A 52 -6.31 8.15 4.10
N ASP A 53 -5.52 8.78 4.97
CA ASP A 53 -5.27 8.28 6.32
C ASP A 53 -6.57 8.28 7.16
N ASN A 54 -7.46 9.25 6.97
CA ASN A 54 -8.79 9.27 7.58
C ASN A 54 -9.65 8.06 7.18
N ILE A 55 -9.54 7.59 5.93
CA ILE A 55 -10.22 6.37 5.48
C ILE A 55 -9.57 5.16 6.14
N VAL A 56 -8.23 5.08 6.16
CA VAL A 56 -7.49 3.98 6.80
C VAL A 56 -7.86 3.86 8.28
N GLU A 57 -7.87 4.97 9.02
CA GLU A 57 -8.17 4.99 10.46
C GLU A 57 -9.59 4.49 10.77
N ARG A 58 -10.56 4.77 9.91
CA ARG A 58 -11.92 4.27 10.09
C ARG A 58 -12.05 2.81 9.67
N LEU A 59 -11.38 2.38 8.61
CA LEU A 59 -11.40 0.99 8.18
C LEU A 59 -10.64 0.07 9.14
N SER A 60 -9.60 0.56 9.83
CA SER A 60 -8.75 -0.26 10.72
C SER A 60 -9.51 -0.82 11.92
N GLN A 61 -10.67 -0.26 12.25
CA GLN A 61 -11.59 -0.76 13.28
C GLN A 61 -12.31 -2.05 12.86
N TYR A 62 -12.26 -2.40 11.57
CA TYR A 62 -12.93 -3.57 11.00
C TYR A 62 -11.90 -4.64 10.60
N ARG A 63 -12.36 -5.89 10.48
CA ARG A 63 -11.52 -7.02 10.04
C ARG A 63 -11.34 -7.04 8.52
N THR A 64 -10.78 -5.97 7.97
CA THR A 64 -10.49 -5.83 6.53
C THR A 64 -8.99 -5.81 6.31
N LYS A 65 -8.48 -6.51 5.29
CA LYS A 65 -7.05 -6.47 4.96
C LYS A 65 -6.74 -5.20 4.18
N LEU A 66 -6.16 -4.22 4.88
CA LEU A 66 -5.85 -2.90 4.33
C LEU A 66 -4.36 -2.80 3.99
N VAL A 67 -4.02 -2.13 2.89
CA VAL A 67 -2.65 -1.71 2.59
C VAL A 67 -2.62 -0.24 2.22
N ARG A 68 -1.95 0.57 3.03
CA ARG A 68 -1.70 1.99 2.77
C ARG A 68 -0.37 2.17 2.04
N LEU A 69 -0.42 2.63 0.79
CA LEU A 69 0.73 2.95 -0.04
C LEU A 69 1.15 4.40 0.17
N GLY A 70 2.38 4.63 0.62
CA GLY A 70 2.95 5.97 0.79
C GLY A 70 4.23 5.88 1.58
N HIS A 71 5.05 6.93 1.54
CA HIS A 71 6.27 6.94 2.36
C HIS A 71 5.88 7.14 3.84
N PRO A 72 6.28 6.25 4.77
CA PRO A 72 5.91 6.34 6.19
C PRO A 72 6.06 7.73 6.84
N ALA A 73 7.04 8.55 6.42
CA ALA A 73 7.24 9.91 6.93
C ALA A 73 6.09 10.89 6.61
N ARG A 74 5.16 10.52 5.72
CA ARG A 74 4.01 11.33 5.29
C ARG A 74 2.67 10.79 5.81
N LEU A 75 2.70 9.73 6.60
CA LEU A 75 1.51 9.06 7.14
C LEU A 75 1.30 9.49 8.59
N LEU A 76 0.04 9.49 9.02
CA LEU A 76 -0.30 9.66 10.43
C LEU A 76 0.20 8.47 11.28
N PRO A 77 0.64 8.69 12.54
CA PRO A 77 1.14 7.62 13.40
C PRO A 77 0.18 6.44 13.55
N GLN A 78 -1.12 6.72 13.70
CA GLN A 78 -2.14 5.69 13.91
C GLN A 78 -2.39 4.79 12.69
N VAL A 79 -1.93 5.17 11.48
CA VAL A 79 -2.11 4.36 10.27
C VAL A 79 -0.84 3.60 9.84
N LEU A 80 0.28 3.78 10.55
CA LEU A 80 1.57 3.18 10.18
C LEU A 80 1.53 1.65 10.13
N ASP A 81 0.72 1.03 10.97
CA ASP A 81 0.52 -0.42 10.99
C ASP A 81 -0.13 -0.96 9.70
N SER A 82 -0.90 -0.11 9.01
CA SER A 82 -1.48 -0.42 7.71
C SER A 82 -0.55 -0.08 6.55
N ALA A 83 0.60 0.58 6.81
CA ALA A 83 1.53 0.95 5.75
C ALA A 83 2.17 -0.29 5.12
N LEU A 84 2.33 -0.27 3.79
CA LEU A 84 2.94 -1.37 3.05
C LEU A 84 4.29 -1.80 3.64
N ASP A 85 5.17 -0.84 3.95
CA ASP A 85 6.51 -1.15 4.44
C ASP A 85 6.46 -1.85 5.82
N ALA A 86 5.53 -1.45 6.69
CA ALA A 86 5.33 -2.09 8.00
C ALA A 86 4.83 -3.54 7.85
N GLN A 87 3.89 -3.78 6.93
CA GLN A 87 3.36 -5.12 6.68
C GLN A 87 4.38 -6.05 6.01
N VAL A 88 5.17 -5.54 5.07
CA VAL A 88 6.27 -6.29 4.46
C VAL A 88 7.30 -6.69 5.51
N LEU A 89 7.67 -5.78 6.42
CA LEU A 89 8.58 -6.10 7.52
C LEU A 89 8.04 -7.20 8.44
N ARG A 90 6.73 -7.19 8.73
CA ARG A 90 6.07 -8.25 9.52
C ARG A 90 6.07 -9.59 8.79
N ALA A 91 5.75 -9.60 7.50
CA ALA A 91 5.76 -10.79 6.67
C ALA A 91 7.18 -11.39 6.53
N ASP A 92 8.19 -10.55 6.33
CA ASP A 92 9.59 -10.96 6.17
C ASP A 92 10.18 -11.59 7.44
N ASN A 93 9.75 -11.15 8.62
CA ASN A 93 10.21 -11.66 9.92
C ASN A 93 9.74 -13.09 10.24
N SER A 94 8.91 -13.71 9.39
CA SER A 94 8.24 -14.98 9.70
C SER A 94 9.04 -16.27 9.50
N SER A 95 10.27 -16.27 8.95
CA SER A 95 11.24 -17.40 9.12
C SER A 95 12.54 -17.34 8.32
N LEU A 96 12.66 -16.52 7.26
CA LEU A 96 13.77 -16.67 6.30
C LEU A 96 14.52 -15.36 5.97
N ALA A 97 13.99 -14.16 6.27
CA ALA A 97 14.60 -12.88 5.84
C ALA A 97 15.67 -12.35 6.80
N GLY A 98 15.64 -12.82 8.05
CA GLY A 98 16.63 -12.44 9.07
C GLY A 98 18.04 -12.90 8.72
N ASP A 99 18.19 -13.98 7.96
CA ASP A 99 19.49 -14.62 7.75
C ASP A 99 20.33 -13.87 6.72
N ILE A 100 19.74 -13.40 5.61
CA ILE A 100 20.43 -12.55 4.62
C ILE A 100 20.94 -11.27 5.27
N ARG A 101 20.13 -10.60 6.11
CA ARG A 101 20.56 -9.36 6.80
C ARG A 101 21.68 -9.62 7.80
N LYS A 102 21.62 -10.72 8.55
CA LYS A 102 22.69 -11.13 9.47
C LYS A 102 23.98 -11.39 8.69
N GLU A 103 23.90 -12.12 7.58
CA GLU A 103 25.04 -12.45 6.74
C GLU A 103 25.69 -11.21 6.13
N MET A 104 24.87 -10.29 5.59
CA MET A 104 25.36 -8.99 5.12
C MET A 104 26.06 -8.19 6.23
N LYS A 105 25.55 -8.21 7.46
CA LYS A 105 26.19 -7.53 8.60
C LYS A 105 27.56 -8.16 8.91
N VAL A 106 27.66 -9.49 8.88
CA VAL A 106 28.93 -10.20 9.06
C VAL A 106 29.92 -9.84 7.95
N LEU A 107 29.51 -9.89 6.69
CA LEU A 107 30.37 -9.55 5.54
C LEU A 107 30.83 -8.08 5.57
N ASN A 108 29.97 -7.14 5.94
CA ASN A 108 30.37 -5.74 6.12
C ASN A 108 31.41 -5.58 7.23
N SER A 109 31.27 -6.30 8.35
CA SER A 109 32.28 -6.29 9.42
C SER A 109 33.63 -6.88 8.96
N LYS A 110 33.59 -7.95 8.14
CA LYS A 110 34.78 -8.55 7.54
C LYS A 110 35.44 -7.60 6.54
N LEU A 111 34.65 -6.88 5.74
CA LEU A 111 35.14 -5.90 4.76
C LEU A 111 35.94 -4.77 5.42
N LEU A 112 35.48 -4.29 6.57
CA LEU A 112 36.15 -3.26 7.36
C LEU A 112 37.51 -3.74 7.91
N LYS A 113 37.61 -5.03 8.26
CA LYS A 113 38.83 -5.64 8.84
C LYS A 113 39.80 -6.16 7.79
N ALA A 114 39.34 -6.43 6.56
CA ALA A 114 40.18 -6.95 5.49
C ALA A 114 41.26 -5.94 5.10
N LYS A 115 42.51 -6.40 4.95
CA LYS A 115 43.65 -5.58 4.48
C LYS A 115 43.94 -5.84 3.00
N ASP A 116 43.81 -7.09 2.57
CA ASP A 116 44.09 -7.54 1.20
C ASP A 116 43.03 -7.06 0.18
N ARG A 117 43.52 -6.65 -1.00
CA ARG A 117 42.69 -6.10 -2.08
C ARG A 117 41.79 -7.18 -2.71
N ASN A 118 42.28 -8.40 -2.86
CA ASN A 118 41.51 -9.49 -3.46
C ASN A 118 40.36 -9.91 -2.54
N THR A 119 40.65 -10.08 -1.25
CA THR A 119 39.66 -10.36 -0.21
C THR A 119 38.56 -9.31 -0.16
N LYS A 120 38.92 -8.00 -0.20
CA LYS A 120 37.93 -6.92 -0.29
C LYS A 120 37.09 -6.97 -1.57
N ARG A 121 37.66 -7.42 -2.69
CA ARG A 121 36.93 -7.55 -3.96
C ARG A 121 35.89 -8.67 -3.87
N ASP A 122 36.27 -9.81 -3.28
CA ASP A 122 35.41 -10.98 -3.21
C ASP A 122 34.25 -10.75 -2.22
N ILE A 123 34.50 -10.15 -1.06
CA ILE A 123 33.44 -9.74 -0.12
C ILE A 123 32.44 -8.77 -0.78
N ARG A 124 32.91 -7.82 -1.60
CA ARG A 124 32.01 -6.90 -2.33
C ARG A 124 31.15 -7.62 -3.37
N LYS A 125 31.69 -8.66 -4.05
CA LYS A 125 30.90 -9.47 -4.98
C LYS A 125 29.81 -10.24 -4.26
N GLU A 126 30.12 -10.81 -3.11
CA GLU A 126 29.18 -11.55 -2.28
C GLU A 126 28.07 -10.63 -1.74
N LEU A 127 28.44 -9.48 -1.16
CA LEU A 127 27.48 -8.44 -0.75
C LEU A 127 26.57 -7.99 -1.90
N LYS A 128 27.10 -7.83 -3.12
CA LYS A 128 26.30 -7.47 -4.30
C LYS A 128 25.30 -8.59 -4.67
N THR A 129 25.67 -9.84 -4.45
CA THR A 129 24.81 -11.00 -4.74
C THR A 129 23.68 -11.08 -3.71
N LEU A 130 24.01 -10.99 -2.42
CA LEU A 130 23.03 -10.94 -1.33
C LEU A 130 22.07 -9.76 -1.46
N ALA A 131 22.55 -8.58 -1.83
CA ALA A 131 21.70 -7.40 -2.04
C ALA A 131 20.69 -7.58 -3.20
N LYS A 132 21.07 -8.31 -4.25
CA LYS A 132 20.14 -8.66 -5.34
C LYS A 132 19.07 -9.63 -4.86
N GLU A 133 19.45 -10.62 -4.07
CA GLU A 133 18.55 -11.61 -3.52
C GLU A 133 17.56 -10.99 -2.51
N GLU A 134 18.05 -10.16 -1.58
CA GLU A 134 17.20 -9.40 -0.65
C GLU A 134 16.19 -8.54 -1.41
N ARG A 135 16.64 -7.83 -2.46
CA ARG A 135 15.75 -7.01 -3.29
C ARG A 135 14.67 -7.83 -3.99
N LYS A 136 15.03 -8.97 -4.58
CA LYS A 136 14.07 -9.86 -5.26
C LYS A 136 13.03 -10.37 -4.27
N ARG A 137 13.47 -10.74 -3.06
CA ARG A 137 12.60 -11.21 -2.00
C ARG A 137 11.65 -10.12 -1.50
N GLN A 138 12.16 -8.91 -1.25
CA GLN A 138 11.32 -7.77 -0.88
C GLN A 138 10.27 -7.46 -1.94
N GLN A 139 10.61 -7.57 -3.23
CA GLN A 139 9.65 -7.40 -4.31
C GLN A 139 8.52 -8.44 -4.27
N LEU A 140 8.85 -9.70 -3.98
CA LEU A 140 7.86 -10.77 -3.81
C LEU A 140 6.97 -10.52 -2.58
N ALA A 141 7.55 -10.12 -1.45
CA ALA A 141 6.79 -9.80 -0.24
C ALA A 141 5.85 -8.60 -0.46
N VAL A 142 6.32 -7.54 -1.13
CA VAL A 142 5.48 -6.40 -1.52
C VAL A 142 4.32 -6.85 -2.42
N ALA A 143 4.60 -7.68 -3.42
CA ALA A 143 3.56 -8.17 -4.33
C ALA A 143 2.53 -9.03 -3.59
N ASP A 144 2.97 -9.90 -2.68
CA ASP A 144 2.08 -10.75 -1.88
C ASP A 144 1.19 -9.94 -0.94
N VAL A 145 1.76 -8.95 -0.23
CA VAL A 145 1.00 -8.05 0.65
C VAL A 145 -0.09 -7.30 -0.13
N ILE A 146 0.25 -6.71 -1.28
CA ILE A 146 -0.72 -5.98 -2.12
C ILE A 146 -1.78 -6.93 -2.70
N LYS A 147 -1.36 -8.10 -3.18
CA LYS A 147 -2.26 -9.10 -3.77
C LYS A 147 -3.27 -9.62 -2.74
N ASN A 148 -2.85 -9.82 -1.50
CA ASN A 148 -3.69 -10.36 -0.43
C ASN A 148 -4.54 -9.29 0.28
N ALA A 149 -4.39 -8.01 -0.06
CA ALA A 149 -5.21 -6.93 0.47
C ALA A 149 -6.61 -6.93 -0.16
N ASP A 150 -7.62 -6.64 0.67
CA ASP A 150 -8.99 -6.39 0.22
C ASP A 150 -9.11 -4.93 -0.27
N VAL A 151 -8.44 -4.01 0.43
CA VAL A 151 -8.45 -2.58 0.11
C VAL A 151 -7.03 -2.05 0.04
N VAL A 152 -6.67 -1.46 -1.09
CA VAL A 152 -5.43 -0.70 -1.25
C VAL A 152 -5.74 0.79 -1.20
N LEU A 153 -5.01 1.54 -0.38
CA LEU A 153 -5.24 2.96 -0.13
C LEU A 153 -4.02 3.78 -0.54
N SER A 154 -4.20 4.81 -1.36
CA SER A 154 -3.11 5.69 -1.79
C SER A 154 -3.58 7.10 -2.09
N THR A 155 -2.67 8.06 -2.21
CA THR A 155 -3.03 9.30 -2.90
C THR A 155 -3.27 9.01 -4.39
N LEU A 156 -3.99 9.88 -5.10
CA LEU A 156 -4.18 9.77 -6.55
C LEU A 156 -2.86 9.59 -7.31
N THR A 157 -1.84 10.38 -6.97
CA THR A 157 -0.50 10.24 -7.54
C THR A 157 0.22 8.97 -7.07
N GLY A 158 -0.03 8.52 -5.84
CA GLY A 158 0.52 7.29 -5.29
C GLY A 158 0.05 6.04 -6.03
N ALA A 159 -1.15 6.06 -6.62
CA ALA A 159 -1.70 4.99 -7.44
C ALA A 159 -0.87 4.72 -8.73
N SER A 160 -0.03 5.68 -9.16
CA SER A 160 0.87 5.49 -10.31
C SER A 160 2.04 4.53 -10.05
N THR A 161 2.21 4.06 -8.80
CA THR A 161 3.34 3.21 -8.44
C THR A 161 3.40 1.92 -9.26
N LYS A 162 4.62 1.52 -9.67
CA LYS A 162 4.85 0.24 -10.34
C LYS A 162 4.51 -0.98 -9.47
N LYS A 163 4.41 -0.79 -8.14
CA LYS A 163 4.00 -1.85 -7.20
C LYS A 163 2.56 -2.35 -7.46
N LEU A 164 1.73 -1.54 -8.13
CA LEU A 164 0.36 -1.89 -8.53
C LEU A 164 0.27 -2.45 -9.96
N ALA A 165 1.39 -2.65 -10.66
CA ALA A 165 1.37 -3.17 -12.02
C ALA A 165 0.80 -4.61 -12.05
N GLY A 166 -0.19 -4.84 -12.92
CA GLY A 166 -0.85 -6.14 -13.06
C GLY A 166 -1.86 -6.48 -11.96
N ILE A 167 -2.12 -5.56 -11.03
CA ILE A 167 -3.23 -5.66 -10.08
C ILE A 167 -4.45 -5.02 -10.71
N THR A 168 -5.57 -5.75 -10.72
CA THR A 168 -6.88 -5.25 -11.13
C THR A 168 -7.72 -4.94 -9.90
N PHE A 169 -8.54 -3.91 -10.00
CA PHE A 169 -9.49 -3.52 -8.96
C PHE A 169 -10.92 -3.61 -9.49
N ASP A 170 -11.82 -4.15 -8.68
CA ASP A 170 -13.24 -4.26 -9.04
C ASP A 170 -13.97 -2.93 -8.81
N LEU A 171 -13.43 -2.11 -7.90
CA LEU A 171 -13.96 -0.78 -7.59
C LEU A 171 -12.83 0.19 -7.27
N VAL A 172 -12.90 1.37 -7.90
CA VAL A 172 -12.08 2.53 -7.55
C VAL A 172 -12.95 3.56 -6.85
N ILE A 173 -12.51 4.02 -5.68
CA ILE A 173 -13.16 5.09 -4.92
C ILE A 173 -12.21 6.28 -4.86
N ILE A 174 -12.72 7.48 -5.13
CA ILE A 174 -11.96 8.72 -4.98
C ILE A 174 -12.70 9.61 -3.99
N ASP A 175 -12.18 9.72 -2.75
CA ASP A 175 -12.67 10.72 -1.79
C ASP A 175 -12.11 12.10 -2.14
N GLU A 176 -12.87 13.14 -1.80
CA GLU A 176 -12.55 14.54 -2.13
C GLU A 176 -12.28 14.77 -3.63
N ALA A 177 -12.93 14.01 -4.52
CA ALA A 177 -12.73 14.11 -5.98
C ALA A 177 -12.94 15.54 -6.52
N ALA A 178 -13.85 16.33 -5.91
CA ALA A 178 -14.08 17.73 -6.27
C ALA A 178 -12.91 18.67 -5.95
N GLN A 179 -11.96 18.25 -5.11
CA GLN A 179 -10.73 19.00 -4.78
C GLN A 179 -9.52 18.50 -5.60
N ALA A 180 -9.70 17.45 -6.41
CA ALA A 180 -8.64 16.89 -7.22
C ALA A 180 -8.66 17.47 -8.64
N LEU A 181 -7.48 17.53 -9.26
CA LEU A 181 -7.39 17.72 -10.71
C LEU A 181 -7.92 16.46 -11.41
N GLU A 182 -8.75 16.64 -12.44
CA GLU A 182 -9.35 15.53 -13.19
C GLU A 182 -8.29 14.55 -13.73
N VAL A 183 -7.17 15.08 -14.24
CA VAL A 183 -6.04 14.27 -14.74
C VAL A 183 -5.47 13.36 -13.65
N ALA A 184 -5.46 13.80 -12.39
CA ALA A 184 -4.99 12.97 -11.29
C ALA A 184 -5.99 11.84 -10.96
N CYS A 185 -7.30 12.09 -11.11
CA CYS A 185 -8.33 11.06 -10.95
C CYS A 185 -8.15 9.90 -11.95
N TRP A 186 -7.80 10.22 -13.19
CA TRP A 186 -7.54 9.23 -14.24
C TRP A 186 -6.40 8.25 -13.89
N ILE A 187 -5.42 8.64 -13.06
CA ILE A 187 -4.36 7.73 -12.60
C ILE A 187 -4.95 6.54 -11.83
N ALA A 188 -5.96 6.79 -11.00
CA ALA A 188 -6.63 5.76 -10.20
C ALA A 188 -7.71 5.02 -11.02
N LEU A 189 -8.48 5.74 -11.84
CA LEU A 189 -9.58 5.15 -12.63
C LEU A 189 -9.11 4.16 -13.71
N LEU A 190 -7.85 4.25 -14.15
CA LEU A 190 -7.26 3.34 -15.15
C LEU A 190 -6.57 2.12 -14.51
N LYS A 191 -6.85 1.81 -13.25
CA LYS A 191 -6.35 0.63 -12.52
C LYS A 191 -7.45 -0.41 -12.38
#